data_AF-F1AWE0-F1
#
_entry.id   AF-F1AWE0-F1
#
_cell.length_a   1.000
_cell.length_b   1.000
_cell.length_c   1.000
_cell.angle_alpha   90.00
_cell.angle_beta   90.00
_cell.angle_gamma   90.00
#
_symmetry.space_group_name_H-M   'P 1'
#
loop_
_entity.id
_entity.type
_entity.pdbx_description
1 polymer ?
#
loop_
_entity_poly.entity_id
_entity_poly.type
_entity_poly.pdbx_seq_one_letter_code
_entity_poly.pdbx_strand_id
1 'polypeptide(L)'
;MAHPSQLGFQDAASPVMEELLHFHDHALMIVLLISTLVLYIIVAMVSTKLTNKYILDSQEIEIIWTVLPAVILILIALPSLRILYLMDEINDPHLTIKAMGHQWYWSYEYTDYEDLGFDSYMIPTQDLIPGQFRLLEADHRMVVPVESPIRVLVSAEDVLHSWAVPALGVKMDAVPGRLNQTAFIASRPGVFYGQCSEICGANHSFMPIVVEAVPLKHFENWSSMMLEDA
;
A
#
# COMPACT_ATOMS: atom_id res chain seq x y z
N MET A 1 0.51 11.65 2.86
CA MET A 1 1.85 11.35 2.30
C MET A 1 2.85 11.15 3.42
N ALA A 2 4.04 10.64 3.10
CA ALA A 2 5.11 10.53 4.07
C ALA A 2 5.62 11.91 4.52
N HIS A 3 6.01 12.05 5.78
CA HIS A 3 6.56 13.29 6.33
C HIS A 3 8.02 13.11 6.78
N PRO A 4 8.81 14.19 6.90
CA PRO A 4 10.20 14.09 7.33
C PRO A 4 10.33 13.36 8.67
N SER A 5 11.33 12.46 8.76
CA SER A 5 11.63 11.69 9.97
C SER A 5 10.51 10.76 10.46
N GLN A 6 9.58 10.37 9.57
CA GLN A 6 8.57 9.37 9.87
C GLN A 6 9.19 7.99 10.18
N LEU A 7 8.67 7.32 11.22
CA LEU A 7 9.13 6.00 11.65
C LEU A 7 8.22 4.85 11.21
N GLY A 8 6.91 5.08 11.18
CA GLY A 8 5.90 4.08 10.86
C GLY A 8 5.26 4.28 9.49
N PHE A 9 4.13 3.60 9.28
CA PHE A 9 3.28 3.80 8.10
C PHE A 9 2.66 5.20 8.04
N GLN A 10 2.19 5.58 6.86
CA GLN A 10 1.34 6.77 6.67
C GLN A 10 -0.02 6.55 7.34
N ASP A 11 -0.66 7.66 7.75
CA ASP A 11 -2.00 7.62 8.33
C ASP A 11 -2.99 6.97 7.36
N ALA A 12 -3.63 5.90 7.82
CA ALA A 12 -4.61 5.14 7.05
C ALA A 12 -5.74 6.04 6.57
N ALA A 13 -6.13 5.88 5.32
CA ALA A 13 -7.21 6.60 4.64
C ALA A 13 -8.28 5.67 4.06
N SER A 14 -8.16 4.37 4.33
CA SER A 14 -9.14 3.35 4.02
C SER A 14 -9.32 2.42 5.23
N PRO A 15 -10.47 1.75 5.38
CA PRO A 15 -10.69 0.81 6.48
C PRO A 15 -9.69 -0.35 6.47
N VAL A 16 -9.31 -0.82 5.28
CA VAL A 16 -8.29 -1.88 5.11
C VAL A 16 -6.94 -1.43 5.65
N MET A 17 -6.52 -0.18 5.36
CA MET A 17 -5.23 0.30 5.85
C MET A 17 -5.23 0.44 7.38
N GLU A 18 -6.36 0.77 8.02
CA GLU A 18 -6.49 0.76 9.48
C GLU A 18 -6.28 -0.64 10.08
N GLU A 19 -6.93 -1.66 9.50
CA GLU A 19 -6.71 -3.06 9.89
C GLU A 19 -5.25 -3.51 9.71
N LEU A 20 -4.60 -3.05 8.63
CA LEU A 20 -3.17 -3.32 8.38
C LEU A 20 -2.26 -2.65 9.42
N LEU A 21 -2.58 -1.44 9.89
CA LEU A 21 -1.84 -0.79 10.99
C LEU A 21 -1.95 -1.61 12.27
N HIS A 22 -3.16 -2.04 12.65
CA HIS A 22 -3.37 -2.86 13.84
C HIS A 22 -2.68 -4.23 13.74
N PHE A 23 -2.72 -4.87 12.58
CA PHE A 23 -2.02 -6.12 12.35
C PHE A 23 -0.50 -5.96 12.40
N HIS A 24 0.02 -4.88 11.82
CA HIS A 24 1.44 -4.55 11.93
C HIS A 24 1.87 -4.38 13.39
N ASP A 25 1.12 -3.63 14.19
CA ASP A 25 1.46 -3.42 15.60
C ASP A 25 1.46 -4.72 16.40
N HIS A 26 0.49 -5.61 16.14
CA HIS A 26 0.44 -6.95 16.73
C HIS A 26 1.67 -7.80 16.33
N ALA A 27 2.03 -7.81 15.05
CA ALA A 27 3.21 -8.53 14.57
C ALA A 27 4.52 -7.93 15.12
N LEU A 28 4.63 -6.61 15.15
CA LEU A 28 5.80 -5.89 15.65
C LEU A 28 6.02 -6.13 17.14
N MET A 29 4.94 -6.17 17.94
CA MET A 29 5.01 -6.54 19.36
C MET A 29 5.66 -7.92 19.53
N ILE A 30 5.26 -8.91 18.72
CA ILE A 30 5.81 -10.26 18.76
C ILE A 30 7.29 -10.27 18.33
N VAL A 31 7.66 -9.56 17.27
CA VAL A 31 9.05 -9.45 16.80
C VAL A 31 9.94 -8.80 17.86
N LEU A 32 9.47 -7.74 18.51
CA LEU A 32 10.19 -7.09 19.61
C LEU A 32 10.33 -8.03 20.82
N LEU A 33 9.29 -8.79 21.17
CA LEU A 33 9.36 -9.78 22.25
C LEU A 33 10.42 -10.86 21.96
N ILE A 34 10.44 -11.43 20.75
CA ILE A 34 11.39 -12.48 20.37
C ILE A 34 12.81 -11.91 20.31
N SER A 35 13.01 -10.76 19.66
CA SER A 35 14.34 -10.16 19.52
C SER A 35 14.94 -9.77 20.88
N THR A 36 14.14 -9.22 21.79
CA THR A 36 14.58 -8.89 23.16
C THR A 36 14.88 -10.16 23.98
N LEU A 37 14.08 -11.23 23.84
CA LEU A 37 14.36 -12.52 24.48
C LEU A 37 15.69 -13.12 23.99
N VAL A 38 15.91 -13.16 22.68
CA VAL A 38 17.15 -13.68 22.09
C VAL A 38 18.35 -12.85 22.54
N LEU A 39 18.23 -11.52 22.50
CA LEU A 39 19.28 -10.63 22.99
C LEU A 39 19.59 -10.87 24.48
N TYR A 40 18.55 -11.04 25.31
CA TYR A 40 18.70 -11.36 26.72
C TYR A 40 19.46 -12.69 26.92
N ILE A 41 19.09 -13.75 26.21
CA ILE A 41 19.77 -15.05 26.30
C ILE A 41 21.24 -14.90 25.92
N ILE A 42 21.56 -14.20 24.83
CA ILE A 42 22.95 -13.97 24.41
C ILE A 42 23.74 -13.25 25.51
N VAL A 43 23.21 -12.16 26.06
CA VAL A 43 23.86 -11.40 27.13
C VAL A 43 24.04 -12.25 28.39
N ALA A 44 23.02 -13.01 28.79
CA ALA A 44 23.10 -13.90 29.94
C ALA A 44 24.18 -14.98 29.77
N MET A 45 24.22 -15.63 28.60
CA MET A 45 25.18 -16.69 28.30
C MET A 45 26.63 -16.20 28.23
N VAL A 46 26.87 -14.97 27.74
CA VAL A 46 28.22 -14.40 27.62
C VAL A 46 28.70 -13.75 28.93
N SER A 47 27.79 -13.31 29.80
CA SER A 47 28.13 -12.59 31.04
C SER A 47 28.54 -13.47 32.22
N THR A 48 28.25 -14.77 32.18
CA THR A 48 28.54 -15.68 33.30
C THR A 48 30.00 -16.13 33.33
N LYS A 49 30.58 -16.23 34.54
CA LYS A 49 31.89 -16.86 34.76
C LYS A 49 31.79 -18.35 35.06
N LEU A 50 30.58 -18.85 35.35
CA LEU A 50 30.34 -20.26 35.64
C LEU A 50 30.52 -21.07 34.36
N THR A 51 31.13 -22.26 34.47
CA THR A 51 31.39 -23.12 33.31
C THR A 51 30.73 -24.47 33.47
N ASN A 52 30.10 -24.95 32.41
CA ASN A 52 29.69 -26.32 32.24
C ASN A 52 30.06 -26.74 30.80
N LYS A 53 30.86 -27.79 30.66
CA LYS A 53 31.39 -28.26 29.36
C LYS A 53 30.79 -29.59 28.92
N TYR A 54 29.92 -30.18 29.74
CA TYR A 54 29.25 -31.42 29.39
C TYR A 54 28.22 -31.16 28.30
N ILE A 55 28.11 -32.08 27.34
CA ILE A 55 27.00 -32.08 26.40
C ILE A 55 25.76 -32.50 27.19
N LEU A 56 24.83 -31.56 27.35
CA LEU A 56 23.55 -31.81 27.97
C LEU A 56 22.53 -32.04 26.85
N ASP A 57 22.03 -33.26 26.76
CA ASP A 57 20.87 -33.58 25.94
C ASP A 57 19.59 -33.31 26.76
N SER A 58 18.59 -32.68 26.14
CA SER A 58 17.34 -32.34 26.82
C SER A 58 16.17 -32.21 25.84
N GLN A 59 15.55 -33.36 25.56
CA GLN A 59 14.33 -33.44 24.75
C GLN A 59 13.23 -32.46 25.20
N GLU A 60 13.11 -32.24 26.51
CA GLU A 60 12.11 -31.33 27.10
C GLU A 60 12.29 -29.88 26.61
N ILE A 61 13.53 -29.40 26.51
CA ILE A 61 13.82 -28.05 25.99
C ILE A 61 13.52 -27.98 24.50
N GLU A 62 13.82 -29.05 23.76
CA GLU A 62 13.53 -29.10 22.33
C GLU A 62 12.04 -28.99 22.04
N ILE A 63 11.22 -29.71 22.81
CA ILE A 63 9.76 -29.63 22.70
C ILE A 63 9.29 -28.18 22.95
N ILE A 64 9.83 -27.50 23.96
CA ILE A 64 9.45 -26.11 24.28
C ILE A 64 9.78 -25.17 23.12
N TRP A 65 11.02 -25.17 22.60
CA TRP A 65 11.41 -24.25 21.53
C TRP A 65 10.82 -24.61 20.16
N THR A 66 10.19 -25.78 20.00
CA THR A 66 9.49 -26.15 18.76
C THR A 66 8.01 -25.79 18.85
N VAL A 67 7.35 -26.14 19.96
CA VAL A 67 5.91 -25.87 20.16
C VAL A 67 5.65 -24.37 20.34
N LEU A 68 6.49 -23.65 21.10
CA LEU A 68 6.25 -22.23 21.37
C LEU A 68 6.27 -21.37 20.09
N PRO A 69 7.27 -21.45 19.19
CA PRO A 69 7.21 -20.74 17.91
C PRO A 69 6.04 -21.15 17.02
N ALA A 70 5.64 -22.42 17.02
CA ALA A 70 4.47 -22.87 16.26
C ALA A 70 3.18 -22.17 16.72
N VAL A 71 2.97 -22.03 18.04
CA VAL A 71 1.85 -21.27 18.60
C VAL A 71 1.93 -19.79 18.22
N ILE A 72 3.12 -19.19 18.29
CA ILE A 72 3.32 -17.78 17.90
C ILE A 72 2.95 -17.55 16.42
N LEU A 73 3.35 -18.46 15.53
CA LEU A 73 3.00 -18.37 14.11
C LEU A 73 1.47 -18.43 13.89
N ILE A 74 0.75 -19.28 14.63
CA ILE A 74 -0.72 -19.33 14.56
C ILE A 74 -1.33 -18.00 15.00
N LEU A 75 -0.81 -17.38 16.07
CA LEU A 75 -1.30 -16.09 16.56
C LEU A 75 -1.07 -14.92 15.59
N ILE A 76 -0.08 -15.02 14.70
CA ILE A 76 0.14 -14.07 13.60
C ILE A 76 -0.75 -14.43 12.40
N ALA A 77 -0.84 -15.71 12.05
CA ALA A 77 -1.53 -16.18 10.85
C ALA A 77 -3.04 -15.91 10.89
N LEU A 78 -3.70 -16.09 12.04
CA LEU A 78 -5.16 -15.92 12.13
C LEU A 78 -5.65 -14.49 11.78
N PRO A 79 -5.13 -13.40 12.40
CA PRO A 79 -5.52 -12.05 12.00
C PRO A 79 -5.07 -11.70 10.58
N SER A 80 -3.89 -12.18 10.15
CA SER A 80 -3.39 -11.98 8.79
C SER A 80 -4.34 -12.53 7.73
N LEU A 81 -4.75 -13.79 7.87
CA LEU A 81 -5.68 -14.44 6.94
C LEU A 81 -7.04 -13.76 6.94
N ARG A 82 -7.54 -13.32 8.10
CA ARG A 82 -8.80 -12.56 8.16
C ARG A 82 -8.72 -11.29 7.31
N ILE A 83 -7.65 -10.51 7.43
CA ILE A 83 -7.47 -9.28 6.64
C ILE A 83 -7.32 -9.61 5.16
N LEU A 84 -6.57 -10.65 4.82
CA LEU A 84 -6.41 -11.11 3.43
C LEU A 84 -7.76 -11.37 2.76
N TYR A 85 -8.68 -12.06 3.42
CA TYR A 85 -10.02 -12.31 2.88
C TYR A 85 -10.88 -11.04 2.81
N LEU A 86 -10.77 -10.12 3.79
CA LEU A 86 -11.46 -8.83 3.74
C LEU A 86 -11.00 -7.96 2.55
N MET A 87 -9.73 -8.07 2.16
CA MET A 87 -9.17 -7.35 1.02
C MET A 87 -9.61 -7.93 -0.33
N ASP A 88 -9.80 -9.25 -0.39
CA ASP A 88 -10.19 -9.96 -1.63
C ASP A 88 -11.71 -9.91 -1.88
N GLU A 89 -12.51 -9.64 -0.84
CA GLU A 89 -13.96 -9.54 -0.95
C GLU A 89 -14.36 -8.21 -1.63
N ILE A 90 -14.44 -8.23 -2.96
CA ILE A 90 -14.82 -7.06 -3.76
C ILE A 90 -16.33 -6.98 -3.84
N ASN A 91 -16.89 -6.22 -2.90
CA ASN A 91 -18.31 -5.88 -2.86
C ASN A 91 -18.64 -4.85 -3.95
N ASP A 92 -19.77 -5.07 -4.62
CA ASP A 92 -20.48 -4.19 -5.57
C ASP A 92 -19.92 -2.75 -5.65
N PRO A 93 -18.94 -2.46 -6.53
CA PRO A 93 -18.31 -1.15 -6.58
C PRO A 93 -19.23 -0.12 -7.22
N HIS A 94 -19.19 1.10 -6.70
CA HIS A 94 -19.97 2.22 -7.24
C HIS A 94 -19.27 2.87 -8.46
N LEU A 95 -17.97 2.66 -8.61
CA LEU A 95 -17.16 3.20 -9.70
C LEU A 95 -15.99 2.26 -10.04
N THR A 96 -15.76 2.04 -11.32
CA THR A 96 -14.64 1.31 -11.89
C THR A 96 -13.74 2.26 -12.67
N ILE A 97 -12.45 2.23 -12.37
CA ILE A 97 -11.43 3.05 -13.02
C ILE A 97 -10.33 2.14 -13.53
N LYS A 98 -9.94 2.28 -14.79
CA LYS A 98 -8.75 1.60 -15.31
C LYS A 98 -7.53 2.49 -15.09
N ALA A 99 -6.46 1.93 -14.54
CA ALA A 99 -5.16 2.57 -14.40
C ALA A 99 -4.15 1.82 -15.28
N MET A 100 -3.67 2.48 -16.32
CA MET A 100 -2.75 1.92 -17.30
C MET A 100 -1.35 2.52 -17.13
N GLY A 101 -0.37 1.66 -16.86
CA GLY A 101 1.03 2.05 -16.72
C GLY A 101 1.76 2.16 -18.06
N HIS A 102 2.53 3.23 -18.23
CA HIS A 102 3.36 3.54 -19.40
C HIS A 102 4.75 4.02 -18.97
N GLN A 103 5.75 3.93 -19.84
CA GLN A 103 7.06 4.54 -19.68
C GLN A 103 6.99 6.04 -20.06
N TRP A 104 6.94 7.01 -19.14
CA TRP A 104 6.89 6.91 -17.67
C TRP A 104 5.80 7.86 -17.14
N TYR A 105 4.56 7.38 -17.19
CA TYR A 105 3.36 8.07 -16.72
C TYR A 105 2.22 7.07 -16.50
N TRP A 106 1.10 7.53 -15.94
CA TRP A 106 -0.11 6.74 -15.81
C TRP A 106 -1.22 7.36 -16.64
N SER A 107 -2.07 6.53 -17.24
CA SER A 107 -3.33 6.98 -17.83
C SER A 107 -4.49 6.36 -17.08
N TYR A 108 -5.58 7.13 -16.95
CA TYR A 108 -6.78 6.72 -16.24
C TYR A 108 -7.99 6.77 -17.15
N GLU A 109 -8.83 5.73 -17.10
CA GLU A 109 -10.08 5.65 -17.86
C GLU A 109 -11.25 5.41 -16.91
N TYR A 110 -12.27 6.25 -17.00
CA TYR A 110 -13.53 6.17 -16.28
C TYR A 110 -14.60 5.88 -17.32
N THR A 111 -14.98 4.61 -17.51
CA THR A 111 -15.84 4.17 -18.63
C THR A 111 -17.21 3.63 -18.20
N ASP A 112 -17.56 3.76 -16.92
CA ASP A 112 -18.85 3.28 -16.40
C ASP A 112 -20.05 4.09 -16.92
N TYR A 113 -19.82 5.36 -17.30
CA TYR A 113 -20.88 6.29 -17.71
C TYR A 113 -20.64 6.88 -19.10
N GLU A 114 -19.45 7.45 -19.32
CA GLU A 114 -19.01 8.09 -20.56
C GLU A 114 -17.54 7.75 -20.79
N ASP A 115 -17.01 7.91 -22.01
CA ASP A 115 -15.60 7.63 -22.30
C ASP A 115 -14.68 8.76 -21.84
N LEU A 116 -14.46 8.88 -20.52
CA LEU A 116 -13.52 9.83 -19.93
C LEU A 116 -12.14 9.18 -19.76
N GLY A 117 -11.11 9.75 -20.39
CA GLY A 117 -9.72 9.30 -20.24
C GLY A 117 -8.72 10.45 -20.23
N PHE A 118 -7.64 10.33 -19.45
CA PHE A 118 -6.56 11.32 -19.40
C PHE A 118 -5.23 10.73 -18.95
N ASP A 119 -4.15 11.41 -19.31
CA ASP A 119 -2.79 11.11 -18.88
C ASP A 119 -2.39 11.93 -17.64
N SER A 120 -1.58 11.32 -16.78
CA SER A 120 -1.08 11.87 -15.52
C SER A 120 0.44 11.78 -15.50
N TYR A 121 1.09 12.91 -15.79
CA TYR A 121 2.54 13.08 -15.76
C TYR A 121 3.01 13.76 -14.49
N MET A 122 4.23 13.43 -14.05
CA MET A 122 4.88 14.16 -12.96
C MET A 122 5.11 15.63 -13.35
N ILE A 123 4.73 16.55 -12.48
CA ILE A 123 5.09 17.97 -12.68
C ILE A 123 6.61 18.13 -12.51
N PRO A 124 7.33 18.69 -13.50
CA PRO A 124 8.76 18.93 -13.39
C PRO A 124 9.07 19.85 -12.21
N THR A 125 10.21 19.63 -11.54
CA THR A 125 10.53 20.36 -10.29
C THR A 125 10.60 21.89 -10.48
N GLN A 126 11.00 22.36 -11.65
CA GLN A 126 11.06 23.78 -11.99
C GLN A 126 9.67 24.43 -12.18
N ASP A 127 8.64 23.63 -12.45
CA ASP A 127 7.28 24.10 -12.73
C ASP A 127 6.38 24.00 -11.48
N LEU A 128 6.92 23.54 -10.35
CA LEU A 128 6.20 23.45 -9.08
C LEU A 128 5.89 24.83 -8.49
N ILE A 129 4.68 24.97 -8.00
CA ILE A 129 4.19 26.15 -7.26
C ILE A 129 4.61 26.03 -5.79
N PRO A 130 4.93 27.13 -5.08
CA PRO A 130 5.27 27.08 -3.65
C PRO A 130 4.24 26.29 -2.82
N GLY A 131 4.73 25.27 -2.10
CA GLY A 131 3.91 24.37 -1.28
C GLY A 131 3.68 22.99 -1.90
N GLN A 132 3.94 22.81 -3.20
CA GLN A 132 3.85 21.50 -3.86
C GLN A 132 5.03 20.58 -3.58
N PHE A 133 4.81 19.28 -3.69
CA PHE A 133 5.80 18.26 -3.36
C PHE A 133 6.61 17.82 -4.58
N ARG A 134 7.94 17.93 -4.44
CA ARG A 134 8.90 17.43 -5.43
C ARG A 134 8.71 15.92 -5.66
N LEU A 135 8.59 15.53 -6.94
CA LEU A 135 8.42 14.16 -7.43
C LEU A 135 7.08 13.47 -7.12
N LEU A 136 6.17 14.15 -6.43
CA LEU A 136 4.88 13.55 -6.04
C LEU A 136 3.69 14.18 -6.74
N GLU A 137 3.76 15.47 -7.12
CA GLU A 137 2.67 16.07 -7.88
C GLU A 137 2.59 15.52 -9.31
N ALA A 138 1.36 15.33 -9.76
CA ALA A 138 1.00 15.07 -11.14
C ALA A 138 0.16 16.23 -11.69
N ASP A 139 0.22 16.44 -13.01
CA ASP A 139 -0.56 17.46 -13.72
C ASP A 139 -2.07 17.20 -13.64
N HIS A 140 -2.49 15.95 -13.83
CA HIS A 140 -3.85 15.47 -13.62
C HIS A 140 -3.89 14.45 -12.50
N ARG A 141 -4.86 14.60 -11.59
CA ARG A 141 -5.07 13.70 -10.46
C ARG A 141 -6.20 12.73 -10.78
N MET A 142 -6.11 11.52 -10.25
CA MET A 142 -7.21 10.55 -10.27
C MET A 142 -8.24 10.97 -9.20
N VAL A 143 -9.37 11.55 -9.63
CA VAL A 143 -10.41 12.04 -8.71
C VAL A 143 -11.43 10.94 -8.43
N VAL A 144 -11.74 10.73 -7.15
CA VAL A 144 -12.70 9.71 -6.69
C VAL A 144 -13.68 10.27 -5.67
N PRO A 145 -14.91 9.73 -5.59
CA PRO A 145 -15.83 10.08 -4.52
C PRO A 145 -15.40 9.44 -3.18
N VAL A 146 -15.45 10.22 -2.09
CA VAL A 146 -15.28 9.69 -0.71
C VAL A 146 -16.39 8.70 -0.36
N GLU A 147 -16.12 7.81 0.60
CA GLU A 147 -17.07 6.83 1.17
C GLU A 147 -17.72 5.89 0.13
N SER A 148 -17.16 5.83 -1.08
CA SER A 148 -17.66 4.98 -2.16
C SER A 148 -16.67 3.83 -2.43
N PRO A 149 -17.13 2.58 -2.60
CA PRO A 149 -16.28 1.48 -3.03
C PRO A 149 -15.83 1.69 -4.48
N ILE A 150 -14.52 1.87 -4.67
CA ILE A 150 -13.87 2.07 -5.96
C ILE A 150 -13.17 0.79 -6.36
N ARG A 151 -13.46 0.28 -7.55
CA ARG A 151 -12.70 -0.79 -8.21
C ARG A 151 -11.65 -0.16 -9.12
N VAL A 152 -10.39 -0.54 -8.97
CA VAL A 152 -9.33 -0.16 -9.90
C VAL A 152 -8.86 -1.37 -10.68
N LEU A 153 -8.93 -1.27 -12.00
CA LEU A 153 -8.40 -2.26 -12.94
C LEU A 153 -7.00 -1.81 -13.36
N VAL A 154 -5.98 -2.55 -12.98
CA VAL A 154 -4.57 -2.18 -13.18
C VAL A 154 -3.94 -3.06 -14.26
N SER A 155 -3.37 -2.43 -15.28
CA SER A 155 -2.63 -3.08 -16.37
C SER A 155 -1.56 -2.13 -16.91
N ALA A 156 -0.75 -2.58 -17.86
CA ALA A 156 0.25 -1.77 -18.55
C ALA A 156 0.20 -1.97 -20.06
N GLU A 157 0.72 -1.01 -20.83
CA GLU A 157 0.83 -1.12 -22.30
C GLU A 157 2.24 -1.49 -22.77
N ASP A 158 3.26 -1.39 -21.91
CA ASP A 158 4.65 -1.64 -22.27
C ASP A 158 5.37 -2.67 -21.39
N VAL A 159 5.88 -2.27 -20.23
CA VAL A 159 6.66 -3.07 -19.29
C VAL A 159 5.88 -3.27 -17.99
N LEU A 160 6.47 -3.98 -17.04
CA LEU A 160 5.89 -4.08 -15.69
C LEU A 160 5.94 -2.72 -14.99
N HIS A 161 4.82 -2.35 -14.37
CA HIS A 161 4.73 -1.26 -13.39
C HIS A 161 3.99 -1.78 -12.16
N SER A 162 3.81 -0.93 -11.15
CA SER A 162 2.97 -1.29 -10.00
C SER A 162 2.30 -0.04 -9.45
N TRP A 163 0.97 -0.06 -9.45
CA TRP A 163 0.13 1.03 -8.99
C TRP A 163 -0.05 0.92 -7.49
N ALA A 164 0.49 1.89 -6.74
CA ALA A 164 0.52 1.82 -5.28
C ALA A 164 0.18 3.15 -4.63
N VAL A 165 -0.76 3.14 -3.68
CA VAL A 165 -1.16 4.30 -2.88
C VAL A 165 -1.12 3.89 -1.40
N PRO A 166 0.00 4.11 -0.68
CA PRO A 166 0.22 3.55 0.65
C PRO A 166 -0.83 3.93 1.69
N ALA A 167 -1.30 5.19 1.69
CA ALA A 167 -2.32 5.64 2.65
C ALA A 167 -3.67 4.90 2.48
N LEU A 168 -3.96 4.39 1.28
CA LEU A 168 -5.15 3.61 0.99
C LEU A 168 -4.93 2.09 1.17
N GLY A 169 -3.71 1.65 1.48
CA GLY A 169 -3.38 0.24 1.68
C GLY A 169 -3.41 -0.60 0.41
N VAL A 170 -3.24 0.04 -0.76
CA VAL A 170 -3.31 -0.63 -2.07
C VAL A 170 -1.97 -0.62 -2.78
N LYS A 171 -1.60 -1.78 -3.31
CA LYS A 171 -0.51 -1.99 -4.27
C LYS A 171 -0.92 -3.13 -5.19
N MET A 172 -0.89 -2.89 -6.50
CA MET A 172 -1.22 -3.90 -7.50
C MET A 172 -0.31 -3.74 -8.71
N ASP A 173 0.29 -4.85 -9.16
CA ASP A 173 1.18 -4.82 -10.31
C ASP A 173 0.37 -4.63 -11.60
N ALA A 174 0.91 -3.77 -12.46
CA ALA A 174 0.43 -3.50 -13.80
C ALA A 174 1.23 -4.39 -14.76
N VAL A 175 0.59 -5.43 -15.28
CA VAL A 175 1.24 -6.45 -16.10
C VAL A 175 0.68 -6.39 -17.53
N PRO A 176 1.51 -6.17 -18.56
CA PRO A 176 1.03 -6.13 -19.93
C PRO A 176 0.27 -7.41 -20.31
N GLY A 177 -0.92 -7.23 -20.88
CA GLY A 177 -1.81 -8.34 -21.26
C GLY A 177 -2.57 -9.00 -20.11
N ARG A 178 -2.48 -8.47 -18.88
CA ARG A 178 -3.26 -8.94 -17.72
C ARG A 178 -3.92 -7.77 -17.00
N LEU A 179 -5.24 -7.86 -16.87
CA LEU A 179 -6.03 -6.89 -16.14
C LEU A 179 -6.20 -7.37 -14.70
N ASN A 180 -5.39 -6.80 -13.80
CA ASN A 180 -5.50 -7.05 -12.36
C ASN A 180 -6.57 -6.15 -11.74
N GLN A 181 -7.11 -6.55 -10.60
CA GLN A 181 -8.16 -5.81 -9.92
C GLN A 181 -7.79 -5.59 -8.46
N THR A 182 -7.96 -4.36 -7.98
CA THR A 182 -7.91 -4.01 -6.57
C THR A 182 -9.11 -3.12 -6.23
N ALA A 183 -9.42 -2.95 -4.95
CA ALA A 183 -10.49 -2.08 -4.51
C ALA A 183 -10.07 -1.30 -3.26
N PHE A 184 -10.61 -0.10 -3.10
CA PHE A 184 -10.47 0.67 -1.88
C PHE A 184 -11.70 1.54 -1.63
N ILE A 185 -11.82 2.03 -0.40
CA ILE A 185 -12.76 3.08 0.01
C ILE A 185 -11.92 4.19 0.63
N ALA A 186 -12.05 5.41 0.13
CA ALA A 186 -11.46 6.58 0.78
C ALA A 186 -12.37 7.05 1.92
N SER A 187 -11.96 6.86 3.18
CA SER A 187 -12.77 7.18 4.36
C SER A 187 -12.84 8.69 4.66
N ARG A 188 -12.01 9.51 4.01
CA ARG A 188 -11.99 10.96 4.21
C ARG A 188 -11.62 11.69 2.92
N PRO A 189 -12.06 12.96 2.76
CA PRO A 189 -11.58 13.79 1.66
C PRO A 189 -10.11 14.12 1.82
N GLY A 190 -9.42 14.32 0.70
CA GLY A 190 -8.00 14.69 0.69
C GLY A 190 -7.24 14.19 -0.53
N VAL A 191 -5.94 14.46 -0.54
CA VAL A 191 -5.03 14.05 -1.60
C VAL A 191 -4.08 12.99 -1.07
N PHE A 192 -4.05 11.84 -1.73
CA PHE A 192 -3.26 10.67 -1.38
C PHE A 192 -2.24 10.39 -2.47
N TYR A 193 -0.98 10.31 -2.06
CA TYR A 193 0.15 10.18 -2.98
C TYR A 193 0.68 8.76 -2.99
N GLY A 194 1.13 8.35 -4.15
CA GLY A 194 1.73 7.07 -4.46
C GLY A 194 2.88 7.21 -5.47
N GLN A 195 3.61 6.13 -5.68
CA GLN A 195 4.68 6.06 -6.69
C GLN A 195 4.67 4.67 -7.34
N CYS A 196 5.18 4.59 -8.56
CA CYS A 196 5.40 3.30 -9.21
C CYS A 196 6.29 2.42 -8.34
N SER A 197 5.84 1.19 -8.10
CA SER A 197 6.46 0.27 -7.14
C SER A 197 7.03 -1.01 -7.77
N GLU A 198 7.34 -0.95 -9.07
CA GLU A 198 8.00 -2.01 -9.85
C GLU A 198 8.96 -1.37 -10.88
N ILE A 199 10.16 -1.96 -11.06
CA ILE A 199 11.21 -1.32 -11.85
C ILE A 199 10.84 -1.26 -13.35
N CYS A 200 10.64 -0.05 -13.86
CA CYS A 200 10.13 0.18 -15.23
C CYS A 200 11.06 1.00 -16.14
N GLY A 201 12.34 1.17 -15.78
CA GLY A 201 13.36 1.82 -16.62
C GLY A 201 13.85 3.17 -16.10
N ALA A 202 14.30 4.04 -17.02
CA ALA A 202 15.09 5.23 -16.70
C ALA A 202 14.38 6.21 -15.76
N ASN A 203 13.07 6.44 -15.97
CA ASN A 203 12.28 7.36 -15.15
C ASN A 203 11.34 6.63 -14.19
N HIS A 204 11.71 5.43 -13.73
CA HIS A 204 10.93 4.67 -12.74
C HIS A 204 10.56 5.51 -11.50
N SER A 205 11.47 6.36 -11.02
CA SER A 205 11.25 7.22 -9.86
C SER A 205 10.39 8.47 -10.13
N PHE A 206 9.94 8.69 -11.38
CA PHE A 206 9.36 9.96 -11.85
C PHE A 206 7.98 9.80 -12.49
N MET A 207 7.23 8.79 -12.06
CA MET A 207 5.84 8.56 -12.48
C MET A 207 4.93 8.35 -11.25
N PRO A 208 4.64 9.44 -10.50
CA PRO A 208 3.85 9.37 -9.28
C PRO A 208 2.38 9.08 -9.58
N ILE A 209 1.66 8.75 -8.50
CA ILE A 209 0.22 8.55 -8.51
C ILE A 209 -0.36 9.55 -7.52
N VAL A 210 -1.39 10.29 -7.93
CA VAL A 210 -2.10 11.24 -7.06
C VAL A 210 -3.58 10.95 -7.13
N VAL A 211 -4.15 10.49 -6.02
CA VAL A 211 -5.59 10.23 -5.88
C VAL A 211 -6.19 11.35 -5.04
N GLU A 212 -7.21 12.01 -5.57
CA GLU A 212 -7.93 13.08 -4.88
C GLU A 212 -9.35 12.62 -4.55
N ALA A 213 -9.64 12.46 -3.26
CA ALA A 213 -10.95 12.05 -2.78
C ALA A 213 -11.80 13.28 -2.43
N VAL A 214 -12.97 13.41 -3.07
CA VAL A 214 -13.88 14.56 -2.92
C VAL A 214 -15.32 14.09 -2.66
N PRO A 215 -16.22 14.94 -2.13
CA PRO A 215 -17.64 14.62 -2.04
C PRO A 215 -18.24 14.33 -3.43
N LEU A 216 -19.23 13.43 -3.50
CA LEU A 216 -19.82 12.96 -4.76
C LEU A 216 -20.22 14.10 -5.72
N LYS A 217 -20.86 15.15 -5.20
CA LYS A 217 -21.25 16.32 -6.01
C LYS A 217 -20.06 17.02 -6.71
N HIS A 218 -18.91 17.07 -6.05
CA HIS A 218 -17.70 17.64 -6.64
C HIS A 218 -17.08 16.71 -7.68
N PHE A 219 -17.15 15.40 -7.44
CA PHE A 219 -16.74 14.38 -8.41
C PHE A 219 -17.59 14.46 -9.69
N GLU A 220 -18.92 14.53 -9.56
CA GLU A 220 -19.84 14.66 -10.70
C GLU A 220 -19.54 15.92 -11.53
N ASN A 221 -19.38 17.07 -10.87
CA ASN A 221 -19.03 18.32 -11.54
C ASN A 221 -17.65 18.26 -12.24
N TRP A 222 -16.66 17.64 -11.59
CA TRP A 222 -15.34 17.44 -12.17
C TRP A 222 -15.43 16.55 -13.42
N SER A 223 -16.16 15.44 -13.32
CA SER A 223 -16.35 14.51 -14.43
C SER A 223 -17.03 15.18 -15.62
N SER A 224 -18.04 16.03 -15.39
CA SER A 224 -18.69 16.76 -16.48
C SER A 224 -17.78 17.78 -17.14
N MET A 225 -16.96 18.51 -16.35
CA MET A 225 -16.01 19.47 -16.90
C MET A 225 -14.93 18.80 -17.75
N MET A 226 -14.38 17.67 -17.27
CA MET A 226 -13.37 16.93 -18.02
C MET A 226 -13.89 16.38 -19.36
N LEU A 227 -15.18 16.02 -19.43
CA LEU A 227 -15.83 15.59 -20.67
C LEU A 227 -16.10 16.75 -21.63
N GLU A 228 -16.34 17.96 -21.12
CA GLU A 228 -16.49 19.16 -21.97
C GLU A 228 -15.16 19.62 -22.57
N ASP A 229 -14.05 19.37 -21.86
CA ASP A 229 -12.69 19.75 -22.27
C ASP A 229 -12.00 18.69 -23.17
N ALA A 230 -12.59 17.50 -23.34
CA ALA A 230 -12.08 16.38 -24.14
C ALA A 230 -12.48 16.48 -25.63
#